data_AF-A0A929ETK4-F1
#
_entry.id   AF-A0A929ETK4-F1
#
_cell.length_a   1.000
_cell.length_b   1.000
_cell.length_c   1.000
_cell.angle_alpha   90.00
_cell.angle_beta   90.00
_cell.angle_gamma   90.00
#
_symmetry.space_group_name_H-M   'P 1'
#
loop_
_entity.id
_entity.type
_entity.pdbx_description
1 polymer ?
#
loop_
_entity_poly.entity_id
_entity_poly.type
_entity_poly.pdbx_seq_one_letter_code
_entity_poly.pdbx_strand_id
1 'polypeptide(L)'
;VACCSGMALHGGIRPYAATFFIFTDYARPAIRLSALMELPVIYVMTHDSIGVGEDGPTHQPIEQLASLRAMPDLHVIRPADANEVAYAWRAAMERTEGPTMLVLTRQGLPIFDRNKMTSAAELYKGGYILSREKSGAADIILMASGSEVWLIVEAQETLAKEGIDARVVSMPCWELFLKQPQEYHDEVIPPEVKARLAVEMGVPQGWHQWVGDGGDIIGITTFGASAPASENFKQYGFTVENVVQRAKKLVGK
;
A
#
# COMPACT_ATOMS: atom_id res chain seq x y z
N VAL A 1 -0.09 -16.44 16.62
CA VAL A 1 0.17 -16.79 15.19
C VAL A 1 0.24 -18.29 14.96
N ALA A 2 1.18 -19.05 15.56
CA ALA A 2 1.27 -20.50 15.34
C ALA A 2 -0.02 -21.29 15.72
N CYS A 3 -0.69 -20.90 16.81
CA CYS A 3 -1.99 -21.50 17.18
C CYS A 3 -3.05 -21.35 16.08
N CYS A 4 -3.03 -20.25 15.31
CA CYS A 4 -3.96 -20.03 14.21
C CYS A 4 -3.72 -21.03 13.07
N SER A 5 -2.47 -21.40 12.80
CA SER A 5 -2.17 -22.47 11.85
C SER A 5 -2.72 -23.81 12.34
N GLY A 6 -2.56 -24.13 13.63
CA GLY A 6 -3.15 -25.34 14.22
C GLY A 6 -4.69 -25.36 14.12
N MET A 7 -5.33 -24.23 14.39
CA MET A 7 -6.78 -24.04 14.22
C MET A 7 -7.23 -24.23 12.76
N ALA A 8 -6.51 -23.65 11.80
CA ALA A 8 -6.81 -23.81 10.38
C ALA A 8 -6.66 -25.26 9.91
N LEU A 9 -5.61 -25.96 10.37
CA LEU A 9 -5.35 -27.37 10.07
C LEU A 9 -6.42 -28.29 10.67
N HIS A 10 -6.91 -27.99 11.87
CA HIS A 10 -7.97 -28.76 12.50
C HIS A 10 -9.29 -28.68 11.70
N GLY A 11 -9.56 -27.52 11.09
CA GLY A 11 -10.78 -27.27 10.34
C GLY A 11 -11.98 -26.91 11.22
N GLY A 12 -13.02 -26.37 10.57
CA GLY A 12 -14.28 -25.94 11.20
C GLY A 12 -14.31 -24.47 11.64
N ILE A 13 -13.17 -23.77 11.65
CA ILE A 13 -13.09 -22.34 11.98
C ILE A 13 -12.17 -21.58 11.02
N ARG A 14 -12.38 -20.27 10.91
CA ARG A 14 -11.55 -19.33 10.14
C ARG A 14 -10.75 -18.44 11.11
N PRO A 15 -9.49 -18.78 11.43
CA PRO A 15 -8.76 -18.09 12.48
C PRO A 15 -8.14 -16.77 11.98
N TYR A 16 -8.12 -15.78 12.87
CA TYR A 16 -7.29 -14.59 12.70
C TYR A 16 -6.36 -14.37 13.90
N ALA A 17 -5.24 -13.68 13.68
CA ALA A 17 -4.36 -13.16 14.72
C ALA A 17 -4.15 -11.66 14.52
N ALA A 18 -4.01 -10.91 15.62
CA ALA A 18 -3.82 -9.47 15.57
C ALA A 18 -2.69 -9.00 16.48
N THR A 19 -1.94 -7.98 16.03
CA THR A 19 -0.95 -7.24 16.83
C THR A 19 -0.57 -5.93 16.11
N PHE A 20 0.42 -5.18 16.60
CA PHE A 20 1.02 -4.08 15.83
C PHE A 20 1.91 -4.63 14.72
N PHE A 21 1.94 -3.96 13.59
CA PHE A 21 2.61 -4.43 12.39
C PHE A 21 4.13 -4.60 12.59
N ILE A 22 4.74 -3.75 13.42
CA ILE A 22 6.14 -3.86 13.83
C ILE A 22 6.46 -5.19 14.51
N PHE A 23 5.50 -5.80 15.21
CA PHE A 23 5.71 -7.07 15.92
C PHE A 23 5.50 -8.30 15.03
N THR A 24 5.26 -8.13 13.73
CA THR A 24 5.30 -9.24 12.78
C THR A 24 6.65 -9.94 12.78
N ASP A 25 7.73 -9.26 13.14
CA ASP A 25 9.07 -9.85 13.26
C ASP A 25 9.14 -10.94 14.33
N TYR A 26 8.40 -10.82 15.44
CA TYR A 26 8.29 -11.87 16.46
C TYR A 26 7.55 -13.11 15.96
N ALA A 27 6.67 -12.94 14.97
CA ALA A 27 5.82 -14.00 14.45
C ALA A 27 6.23 -14.49 13.05
N ARG A 28 7.27 -13.90 12.45
CA ARG A 28 7.64 -14.08 11.04
C ARG A 28 7.83 -15.56 10.64
N PRO A 29 8.50 -16.42 11.44
CA PRO A 29 8.60 -17.84 11.09
C PRO A 29 7.24 -18.55 11.01
N ALA A 30 6.30 -18.20 11.89
CA ALA A 30 4.97 -18.80 11.91
C ALA A 30 4.07 -18.26 10.77
N ILE A 31 4.22 -16.99 10.39
CA ILE A 31 3.58 -16.41 9.19
C ILE A 31 4.12 -17.12 7.94
N ARG A 32 5.44 -17.32 7.85
CA ARG A 32 6.04 -18.06 6.73
C ARG A 32 5.53 -19.50 6.65
N LEU A 33 5.37 -20.16 7.79
CA LEU A 33 4.89 -21.54 7.81
C LEU A 33 3.41 -21.64 7.38
N SER A 34 2.57 -20.67 7.71
CA SER A 34 1.19 -20.66 7.20
C SER A 34 1.12 -20.44 5.69
N ALA A 35 2.00 -19.59 5.14
CA ALA A 35 2.14 -19.40 3.70
C ALA A 35 2.61 -20.68 3.00
N LEU A 36 3.65 -21.33 3.52
CA LEU A 36 4.18 -22.59 2.99
C LEU A 36 3.15 -23.73 3.03
N MET A 37 2.27 -23.75 4.03
CA MET A 37 1.21 -24.75 4.18
C MET A 37 -0.09 -24.33 3.48
N GLU A 38 -0.09 -23.20 2.75
CA GLU A 38 -1.26 -22.64 2.06
C GLU A 38 -2.48 -22.47 2.98
N LEU A 39 -2.23 -22.17 4.27
CA LEU A 39 -3.29 -22.08 5.25
C LEU A 39 -3.98 -20.73 5.20
N PRO A 40 -5.33 -20.69 5.23
CA PRO A 40 -6.06 -19.46 5.06
C PRO A 40 -6.24 -18.70 6.39
N VAL A 41 -5.11 -18.39 7.02
CA VAL A 41 -5.02 -17.60 8.25
C VAL A 41 -5.07 -16.11 7.90
N ILE A 42 -5.84 -15.35 8.67
CA ILE A 42 -5.92 -13.90 8.52
C ILE A 42 -5.05 -13.21 9.57
N TYR A 43 -4.22 -12.27 9.15
CA TYR A 43 -3.35 -11.47 10.02
C TYR A 43 -3.82 -10.03 10.03
N VAL A 44 -4.25 -9.51 11.18
CA VAL A 44 -4.70 -8.12 11.34
C VAL A 44 -3.59 -7.32 12.02
N MET A 45 -2.83 -6.58 11.23
CA MET A 45 -1.63 -5.87 11.67
C MET A 45 -1.88 -4.38 11.63
N THR A 46 -2.11 -3.78 12.79
CA THR A 46 -2.42 -2.34 12.90
C THR A 46 -1.16 -1.51 13.13
N HIS A 47 -1.25 -0.19 13.22
CA HIS A 47 -0.10 0.67 13.55
C HIS A 47 1.02 0.52 12.52
N ASP A 48 0.68 0.77 11.25
CA ASP A 48 1.44 0.32 10.08
C ASP A 48 2.66 1.14 9.67
N SER A 49 2.90 2.30 10.28
CA SER A 49 3.88 3.28 9.79
C SER A 49 4.39 4.23 10.88
N ILE A 50 5.17 5.25 10.50
CA ILE A 50 5.49 6.41 11.36
C ILE A 50 4.25 7.18 11.88
N GLY A 51 3.06 6.89 11.33
CA GLY A 51 1.77 7.38 11.84
C GLY A 51 1.42 6.89 13.24
N VAL A 52 2.17 5.93 13.79
CA VAL A 52 2.12 5.58 15.21
C VAL A 52 2.46 6.78 16.09
N GLY A 53 3.36 7.67 15.66
CA GLY A 53 3.67 8.89 16.40
C GLY A 53 4.55 8.63 17.64
N GLU A 54 4.04 8.97 18.82
CA GLU A 54 4.83 9.15 20.03
C GLU A 54 5.49 7.88 20.59
N ASP A 55 5.02 6.68 20.23
CA ASP A 55 5.68 5.43 20.66
C ASP A 55 7.08 5.26 20.04
N GLY A 56 7.36 6.00 18.96
CA GLY A 56 8.70 6.17 18.43
C GLY A 56 9.25 4.97 17.63
N PRO A 57 10.56 5.00 17.33
CA PRO A 57 11.17 4.12 16.32
C PRO A 57 11.12 2.63 16.63
N THR A 58 10.92 2.24 17.90
CA THR A 58 10.77 0.83 18.28
C THR A 58 9.40 0.26 17.91
N HIS A 59 8.43 1.12 17.61
CA HIS A 59 7.04 0.75 17.30
C HIS A 59 6.61 1.13 15.89
N GLN A 60 7.44 1.85 15.14
CA GLN A 60 7.13 2.38 13.82
C GLN A 60 7.70 1.46 12.74
N PRO A 61 6.85 0.74 11.99
CA PRO A 61 7.30 -0.09 10.88
C PRO A 61 7.93 0.75 9.77
N ILE A 62 9.01 0.24 9.18
CA ILE A 62 9.72 0.85 8.05
C ILE A 62 9.90 -0.19 6.94
N GLU A 63 10.53 -1.32 7.25
CA GLU A 63 10.86 -2.39 6.29
C GLU A 63 9.86 -3.55 6.25
N GLN A 64 8.90 -3.60 7.18
CA GLN A 64 7.99 -4.74 7.35
C GLN A 64 7.16 -5.00 6.08
N LEU A 65 6.67 -3.96 5.40
CA LEU A 65 5.94 -4.11 4.12
C LEU A 65 6.78 -4.82 3.06
N ALA A 66 7.99 -4.33 2.77
CA ALA A 66 8.88 -4.94 1.78
C ALA A 66 9.28 -6.36 2.19
N SER A 67 9.57 -6.57 3.48
CA SER A 67 9.95 -7.87 4.04
C SER A 67 8.84 -8.91 3.90
N LEU A 68 7.56 -8.52 4.05
CA LEU A 68 6.42 -9.43 3.97
C LEU A 68 5.90 -9.61 2.55
N ARG A 69 5.94 -8.58 1.70
CA ARG A 69 5.68 -8.71 0.24
C ARG A 69 6.69 -9.62 -0.46
N ALA A 70 7.90 -9.75 0.08
CA ALA A 70 8.90 -10.69 -0.42
C ALA A 70 8.60 -12.16 -0.04
N MET A 71 7.62 -12.43 0.83
CA MET A 71 7.27 -13.78 1.25
C MET A 71 6.33 -14.42 0.21
N PRO A 72 6.69 -15.56 -0.40
CA PRO A 72 5.81 -16.28 -1.31
C PRO A 72 4.48 -16.63 -0.66
N ASP A 73 3.40 -16.55 -1.43
CA ASP A 73 2.02 -16.94 -1.08
C ASP A 73 1.38 -16.21 0.11
N LEU A 74 1.97 -15.11 0.57
CA LEU A 74 1.35 -14.19 1.52
C LEU A 74 0.74 -12.99 0.78
N HIS A 75 -0.59 -12.84 0.81
CA HIS A 75 -1.23 -11.60 0.33
C HIS A 75 -1.07 -10.50 1.37
N VAL A 76 -0.41 -9.40 1.02
CA VAL A 76 -0.25 -8.22 1.89
C VAL A 76 -1.16 -7.11 1.36
N ILE A 77 -2.26 -6.88 2.07
CA ILE A 77 -3.28 -5.89 1.69
C ILE A 77 -3.17 -4.68 2.62
N ARG A 78 -2.81 -3.52 2.06
CA ARG A 78 -2.73 -2.22 2.76
C ARG A 78 -3.77 -1.25 2.20
N PRO A 79 -5.01 -1.28 2.71
CA PRO A 79 -6.14 -0.54 2.15
C PRO A 79 -6.04 0.98 2.40
N ALA A 80 -6.51 1.76 1.42
CA ALA A 80 -6.40 3.21 1.37
C ALA A 80 -7.48 3.96 2.15
N ASP A 81 -8.66 3.36 2.34
CA ASP A 81 -9.78 3.93 3.09
C ASP A 81 -10.68 2.85 3.70
N ALA A 82 -11.74 3.26 4.40
CA ALA A 82 -12.69 2.34 5.02
C ALA A 82 -13.41 1.43 3.99
N ASN A 83 -13.62 1.88 2.76
CA ASN A 83 -14.25 1.06 1.72
C ASN A 83 -13.31 -0.07 1.27
N GLU A 84 -12.03 0.24 1.03
CA GLU A 84 -11.03 -0.78 0.71
C GLU A 84 -10.84 -1.75 1.88
N VAL A 85 -10.94 -1.32 3.14
CA VAL A 85 -10.90 -2.24 4.30
C VAL A 85 -12.00 -3.31 4.21
N ALA A 86 -13.23 -2.93 3.81
CA ALA A 86 -14.34 -3.87 3.66
C ALA A 86 -14.04 -4.92 2.56
N TYR A 87 -13.51 -4.49 1.41
CA TYR A 87 -13.11 -5.40 0.34
C TYR A 87 -11.86 -6.23 0.68
N ALA A 88 -10.92 -5.68 1.44
CA ALA A 88 -9.75 -6.40 1.93
C ALA A 88 -10.14 -7.56 2.85
N TRP A 89 -11.08 -7.33 3.78
CA TRP A 89 -11.65 -8.39 4.61
C TRP A 89 -12.39 -9.43 3.78
N ARG A 90 -13.15 -9.00 2.77
CA ARG A 90 -13.85 -9.92 1.89
C ARG A 90 -12.87 -10.80 1.11
N ALA A 91 -11.83 -10.22 0.51
CA ALA A 91 -10.76 -10.95 -0.17
C ALA A 91 -10.03 -11.91 0.80
N ALA A 92 -9.75 -11.46 2.03
CA ALA A 92 -9.14 -12.28 3.07
C ALA A 92 -10.03 -13.44 3.52
N MET A 93 -11.35 -13.33 3.42
CA MET A 93 -12.29 -14.42 3.72
C MET A 93 -12.46 -15.40 2.55
N GLU A 94 -12.43 -14.89 1.32
CA GLU A 94 -12.59 -15.68 0.08
C GLU A 94 -11.33 -16.50 -0.27
N ARG A 95 -10.12 -16.02 0.08
CA ARG A 95 -8.86 -16.74 -0.18
C ARG A 95 -8.75 -18.01 0.68
N THR A 96 -8.83 -19.21 0.11
CA THR A 96 -8.72 -20.47 0.87
C THR A 96 -7.35 -21.16 0.74
N GLU A 97 -6.52 -20.69 -0.19
CA GLU A 97 -5.24 -21.27 -0.61
C GLU A 97 -4.02 -20.43 -0.15
N GLY A 98 -4.07 -19.95 1.09
CA GLY A 98 -2.95 -19.20 1.69
C GLY A 98 -3.37 -18.04 2.57
N PRO A 99 -2.42 -17.49 3.35
CA PRO A 99 -2.71 -16.44 4.32
C PRO A 99 -2.93 -15.08 3.65
N THR A 100 -3.63 -14.22 4.37
CA THR A 100 -3.79 -12.81 4.05
C THR A 100 -3.42 -11.96 5.25
N MET A 101 -2.63 -10.92 5.01
CA MET A 101 -2.32 -9.89 5.99
C MET A 101 -3.01 -8.58 5.63
N LEU A 102 -3.77 -8.05 6.57
CA LEU A 102 -4.39 -6.74 6.53
C LEU A 102 -3.49 -5.77 7.32
N VAL A 103 -2.91 -4.81 6.62
CA VAL A 103 -2.01 -3.79 7.19
C VAL A 103 -2.78 -2.49 7.38
N LEU A 104 -3.03 -2.09 8.61
CA LEU A 104 -4.02 -1.06 8.97
C LEU A 104 -3.39 0.08 9.76
N THR A 105 -3.88 1.29 9.54
CA THR A 105 -3.39 2.50 10.20
C THR A 105 -3.80 2.58 11.68
N ARG A 106 -3.09 3.41 12.45
CA ARG A 106 -3.54 3.88 13.78
C ARG A 106 -4.51 5.05 13.62
N GLN A 107 -4.12 5.99 12.78
CA GLN A 107 -4.81 7.23 12.49
C GLN A 107 -6.03 7.01 11.59
N GLY A 108 -7.03 7.89 11.72
CA GLY A 108 -8.15 7.94 10.79
C GLY A 108 -7.71 8.38 9.40
N LEU A 109 -8.38 7.86 8.37
CA LEU A 109 -8.15 8.21 6.97
C LEU A 109 -9.41 8.82 6.34
N PRO A 110 -9.26 9.72 5.36
CA PRO A 110 -10.38 10.17 4.54
C PRO A 110 -11.05 9.00 3.82
N ILE A 111 -12.36 9.13 3.56
CA ILE A 111 -13.12 8.17 2.77
C ILE A 111 -13.30 8.75 1.37
N PHE A 112 -12.90 7.99 0.34
CA PHE A 112 -13.00 8.46 -1.04
C PHE A 112 -14.45 8.40 -1.54
N ASP A 113 -14.89 9.46 -2.23
CA ASP A 113 -16.19 9.51 -2.89
C ASP A 113 -16.18 8.64 -4.14
N ARG A 114 -16.74 7.43 -4.01
CA ARG A 114 -16.79 6.41 -5.07
C ARG A 114 -17.77 6.74 -6.21
N ASN A 115 -18.46 7.88 -6.15
CA ASN A 115 -19.19 8.42 -7.32
C ASN A 115 -18.27 9.22 -8.25
N LYS A 116 -17.12 9.68 -7.73
CA LYS A 116 -16.12 10.46 -8.48
C LYS A 116 -14.87 9.65 -8.79
N MET A 117 -14.56 8.68 -7.93
CA MET A 117 -13.40 7.82 -8.02
C MET A 117 -13.81 6.37 -8.25
N THR A 118 -12.89 5.58 -8.79
CA THR A 118 -13.12 4.16 -9.07
C THR A 118 -13.54 3.38 -7.83
N SER A 119 -14.39 2.37 -8.03
CA SER A 119 -14.92 1.50 -6.97
C SER A 119 -13.82 0.84 -6.15
N ALA A 120 -14.03 0.73 -4.83
CA ALA A 120 -13.13 -0.03 -3.95
C ALA A 120 -13.11 -1.54 -4.25
N ALA A 121 -14.08 -2.04 -5.04
CA ALA A 121 -14.07 -3.42 -5.53
C ALA A 121 -12.83 -3.73 -6.40
N GLU A 122 -12.23 -2.71 -7.02
CA GLU A 122 -10.99 -2.89 -7.79
C GLU A 122 -9.79 -3.31 -6.92
N LEU A 123 -9.92 -3.34 -5.59
CA LEU A 123 -8.95 -4.01 -4.71
C LEU A 123 -8.67 -5.45 -5.12
N TYR A 124 -9.64 -6.16 -5.70
CA TYR A 124 -9.45 -7.53 -6.23
C TYR A 124 -8.43 -7.61 -7.37
N LYS A 125 -8.14 -6.48 -8.02
CA LYS A 125 -7.09 -6.35 -9.02
C LYS A 125 -5.72 -6.05 -8.42
N GLY A 126 -5.66 -5.75 -7.12
CA GLY A 126 -4.42 -5.49 -6.37
C GLY A 126 -3.81 -4.10 -6.60
N GLY A 127 -3.92 -3.57 -7.82
CA GLY A 127 -3.55 -2.20 -8.18
C GLY A 127 -4.46 -1.69 -9.27
N TYR A 128 -4.99 -0.48 -9.13
CA TYR A 128 -6.00 0.06 -10.04
C TYR A 128 -5.94 1.59 -10.13
N ILE A 129 -6.46 2.14 -11.23
CA ILE A 129 -6.60 3.58 -11.43
C ILE A 129 -7.73 4.08 -10.52
N LEU A 130 -7.39 4.76 -9.42
CA LEU A 130 -8.37 5.33 -8.50
C LEU A 130 -8.97 6.63 -9.07
N SER A 131 -8.12 7.47 -9.66
CA SER A 131 -8.52 8.71 -10.32
C SER A 131 -7.73 8.86 -11.62
N ARG A 132 -8.46 8.99 -12.73
CA ARG A 132 -7.88 9.02 -14.08
C ARG A 132 -7.46 10.44 -14.46
N GLU A 133 -6.41 10.54 -15.26
CA GLU A 133 -6.05 11.73 -16.02
C GLU A 133 -7.20 12.17 -16.95
N LYS A 134 -7.22 13.44 -17.36
CA LYS A 134 -8.28 14.01 -18.21
C LYS A 134 -8.01 13.86 -19.71
N SER A 135 -6.75 13.89 -20.12
CA SER A 135 -6.31 13.91 -21.52
C SER A 135 -6.36 12.53 -22.18
N GLY A 136 -6.42 11.46 -21.39
CA GLY A 136 -6.24 10.07 -21.83
C GLY A 136 -4.78 9.64 -21.96
N ALA A 137 -3.82 10.55 -21.79
CA ALA A 137 -2.38 10.29 -21.77
C ALA A 137 -1.75 11.08 -20.61
N ALA A 138 -1.47 10.40 -19.50
CA ALA A 138 -0.99 11.06 -18.29
C ALA A 138 0.43 11.59 -18.48
N ASP A 139 0.68 12.82 -18.01
CA ASP A 139 2.03 13.37 -17.91
C ASP A 139 2.86 12.61 -16.88
N ILE A 140 2.21 12.11 -15.82
CA ILE A 140 2.82 11.38 -14.71
C ILE A 140 1.83 10.41 -14.07
N ILE A 141 2.33 9.27 -13.59
CA ILE A 141 1.59 8.32 -12.75
C ILE A 141 2.04 8.45 -11.31
N LEU A 142 1.09 8.76 -10.41
CA LEU A 142 1.29 8.74 -8.97
C LEU A 142 0.76 7.41 -8.41
N MET A 143 1.59 6.70 -7.66
CA MET A 143 1.27 5.39 -7.07
C MET A 143 1.45 5.45 -5.55
N ALA A 144 0.54 4.84 -4.81
CA ALA A 144 0.66 4.69 -3.36
C ALA A 144 -0.11 3.47 -2.87
N SER A 145 0.12 3.10 -1.62
CA SER A 145 -0.75 2.17 -0.87
C SER A 145 -1.18 2.82 0.44
N GLY A 146 -2.23 2.32 1.07
CA GLY A 146 -2.63 2.75 2.41
C GLY A 146 -2.86 4.26 2.55
N SER A 147 -2.37 4.82 3.66
CA SER A 147 -2.58 6.21 4.03
C SER A 147 -2.03 7.24 3.04
N GLU A 148 -1.06 6.86 2.20
CA GLU A 148 -0.42 7.79 1.26
C GLU A 148 -1.25 8.01 0.00
N VAL A 149 -2.28 7.19 -0.25
CA VAL A 149 -3.19 7.36 -1.40
C VAL A 149 -3.91 8.70 -1.34
N TRP A 150 -4.32 9.15 -0.16
CA TRP A 150 -4.90 10.48 0.02
C TRP A 150 -3.94 11.60 -0.40
N LEU A 151 -2.65 11.46 -0.06
CA LEU A 151 -1.62 12.45 -0.38
C LEU A 151 -1.46 12.65 -1.89
N ILE A 152 -1.45 11.55 -2.64
CA ILE A 152 -1.31 11.61 -4.11
C ILE A 152 -2.59 12.06 -4.82
N VAL A 153 -3.77 11.86 -4.21
CA VAL A 153 -5.03 12.43 -4.69
C VAL A 153 -5.00 13.96 -4.57
N GLU A 154 -4.60 14.51 -3.42
CA GLU A 154 -4.47 15.96 -3.26
C GLU A 154 -3.36 16.56 -4.15
N ALA A 155 -2.28 15.81 -4.37
CA ALA A 155 -1.23 16.21 -5.30
C ALA A 155 -1.75 16.25 -6.75
N GLN A 156 -2.58 15.30 -7.18
CA GLN A 156 -3.21 15.31 -8.51
C GLN A 156 -4.01 16.60 -8.73
N GLU A 157 -4.82 17.02 -7.76
CA GLU A 157 -5.60 18.25 -7.86
C GLU A 157 -4.72 19.50 -7.97
N THR A 158 -3.59 19.50 -7.26
CA THR A 158 -2.64 20.61 -7.27
C THR A 158 -1.87 20.68 -8.59
N LEU A 159 -1.38 19.53 -9.09
CA LEU A 159 -0.72 19.41 -10.39
C LEU A 159 -1.63 19.85 -11.55
N ALA A 160 -2.92 19.51 -11.49
CA ALA A 160 -3.88 19.91 -12.50
C ALA A 160 -4.04 21.43 -12.62
N LYS A 161 -3.95 22.18 -11.51
CA LYS A 161 -3.98 23.66 -11.51
C LYS A 161 -2.76 24.27 -12.21
N GLU A 162 -1.70 23.50 -12.36
CA GLU A 162 -0.45 23.88 -13.02
C GLU A 162 -0.30 23.24 -14.41
N GLY A 163 -1.38 22.67 -14.94
CA GLY A 163 -1.40 22.06 -16.26
C GLY A 163 -0.51 20.82 -16.36
N ILE A 164 -0.42 20.03 -15.29
CA ILE A 164 0.17 18.69 -15.29
C ILE A 164 -0.96 17.70 -15.03
N ASP A 165 -1.22 16.83 -15.99
CA ASP A 165 -2.29 15.84 -15.93
C ASP A 165 -1.79 14.52 -15.35
N ALA A 166 -2.07 14.29 -14.08
CA ALA A 166 -1.60 13.13 -13.35
C ALA A 166 -2.66 12.03 -13.27
N ARG A 167 -2.22 10.78 -13.35
CA ARG A 167 -3.01 9.59 -13.00
C ARG A 167 -2.72 9.18 -11.56
N VAL A 168 -3.74 8.78 -10.80
CA VAL A 168 -3.59 8.24 -9.44
C VAL A 168 -3.92 6.75 -9.44
N VAL A 169 -2.95 5.95 -9.00
CA VAL A 169 -3.06 4.49 -8.87
C VAL A 169 -2.97 4.08 -7.40
N SER A 170 -4.02 3.41 -6.91
CA SER A 170 -4.02 2.76 -5.59
C SER A 170 -3.47 1.35 -5.77
N MET A 171 -2.46 0.95 -4.99
CA MET A 171 -1.84 -0.38 -5.02
C MET A 171 -1.97 -1.10 -3.66
N PRO A 172 -3.20 -1.47 -3.25
CA PRO A 172 -3.42 -2.09 -1.94
C PRO A 172 -2.76 -3.48 -1.81
N CYS A 173 -2.58 -4.25 -2.88
CA CYS A 173 -2.00 -5.60 -2.81
C CYS A 173 -1.18 -5.92 -4.07
N TRP A 174 0.14 -5.96 -3.93
CA TRP A 174 1.03 -6.26 -5.05
C TRP A 174 0.88 -7.70 -5.54
N GLU A 175 0.60 -8.65 -4.64
CA GLU A 175 0.46 -10.05 -5.00
C GLU A 175 -0.76 -10.31 -5.88
N LEU A 176 -1.84 -9.55 -5.69
CA LEU A 176 -3.01 -9.58 -6.57
C LEU A 176 -2.75 -8.87 -7.90
N PHE A 177 -1.99 -7.78 -7.88
CA PHE A 177 -1.64 -7.02 -9.09
C PHE A 177 -0.71 -7.83 -9.99
N LEU A 178 0.33 -8.46 -9.44
CA LEU A 178 1.26 -9.33 -10.16
C LEU A 178 0.60 -10.53 -10.86
N LYS A 179 -0.61 -10.93 -10.44
CA LYS A 179 -1.39 -12.00 -11.07
C LYS A 179 -2.26 -11.52 -12.23
N GLN A 180 -2.36 -10.22 -12.47
CA GLN A 180 -3.15 -9.68 -13.58
C GLN A 180 -2.42 -9.92 -14.91
N PRO A 181 -3.16 -10.00 -16.03
CA PRO A 181 -2.53 -10.10 -17.35
C PRO A 181 -1.74 -8.82 -17.69
N GLN A 182 -0.72 -8.95 -18.53
CA GLN A 182 0.12 -7.82 -18.97
C GLN A 182 -0.71 -6.66 -19.55
N GLU A 183 -1.78 -6.97 -20.28
CA GLU A 183 -2.71 -5.98 -20.83
C GLU A 183 -3.29 -5.06 -19.74
N TYR A 184 -3.60 -5.61 -18.57
CA TYR A 184 -4.09 -4.82 -17.43
C TYR A 184 -2.95 -4.05 -16.74
N HIS A 185 -1.75 -4.62 -16.67
CA HIS A 185 -0.58 -3.88 -16.17
C HIS A 185 -0.31 -2.65 -17.03
N ASP A 186 -0.36 -2.80 -18.36
CA ASP A 186 -0.16 -1.71 -19.32
C ASP A 186 -1.34 -0.73 -19.32
N GLU A 187 -2.57 -1.19 -19.02
CA GLU A 187 -3.70 -0.30 -18.81
C GLU A 187 -3.48 0.61 -17.60
N VAL A 188 -3.09 0.05 -16.45
CA VAL A 188 -2.92 0.78 -15.18
C VAL A 188 -1.63 1.61 -15.17
N ILE A 189 -0.52 1.02 -15.61
CA ILE A 189 0.83 1.60 -15.63
C ILE A 189 1.43 1.54 -17.05
N PRO A 190 0.95 2.37 -18.00
CA PRO A 190 1.40 2.31 -19.38
C PRO A 190 2.92 2.46 -19.53
N PRO A 191 3.59 1.58 -20.30
CA PRO A 191 5.05 1.55 -20.43
C PRO A 191 5.65 2.84 -21.03
N GLU A 192 4.87 3.59 -21.80
CA GLU A 192 5.25 4.86 -22.42
C GLU A 192 5.32 6.03 -21.42
N VAL A 193 4.57 5.98 -20.32
CA VAL A 193 4.63 7.02 -19.29
C VAL A 193 5.76 6.70 -18.32
N LYS A 194 6.94 7.27 -18.56
CA LYS A 194 8.15 7.04 -17.74
C LYS A 194 8.19 7.85 -16.45
N ALA A 195 7.55 9.02 -16.43
CA ALA A 195 7.41 9.81 -15.21
C ALA A 195 6.45 9.09 -14.27
N ARG A 196 7.00 8.50 -13.21
CA ARG A 196 6.25 7.71 -12.22
C ARG A 196 6.77 8.04 -10.83
N LEU A 197 5.86 8.32 -9.90
CA LEU A 197 6.20 8.62 -8.52
C LEU A 197 5.46 7.67 -7.59
N ALA A 198 6.21 6.86 -6.84
CA ALA A 198 5.65 6.05 -5.76
C ALA A 198 5.77 6.77 -4.41
N VAL A 199 4.75 6.64 -3.57
CA VAL A 199 4.70 7.24 -2.24
C VAL A 199 4.22 6.19 -1.24
N GLU A 200 5.09 5.82 -0.30
CA GLU A 200 4.74 4.87 0.78
C GLU A 200 5.57 5.16 2.02
N MET A 201 4.93 5.22 3.19
CA MET A 201 5.61 5.36 4.49
C MET A 201 6.28 4.05 4.93
N GLY A 202 7.25 3.60 4.12
CA GLY A 202 8.07 2.43 4.32
C GLY A 202 9.31 2.48 3.43
N VAL A 203 10.13 1.42 3.45
CA VAL A 203 11.34 1.37 2.63
C VAL A 203 11.02 1.40 1.13
N PRO A 204 11.83 2.08 0.29
CA PRO A 204 11.67 2.08 -1.17
C PRO A 204 11.84 0.72 -1.85
N GLN A 205 12.34 -0.30 -1.14
CA GLN A 205 12.62 -1.62 -1.71
C GLN A 205 11.35 -2.22 -2.33
N GLY A 206 11.48 -2.69 -3.58
CA GLY A 206 10.37 -3.25 -4.36
C GLY A 206 9.60 -2.22 -5.20
N TRP A 207 9.48 -0.96 -4.79
CA TRP A 207 8.77 0.07 -5.59
C TRP A 207 9.44 0.35 -6.94
N HIS A 208 10.75 0.14 -7.02
CA HIS A 208 11.57 0.22 -8.23
C HIS A 208 11.01 -0.59 -9.41
N GLN A 209 10.30 -1.70 -9.14
CA GLN A 209 9.66 -2.52 -10.18
C GLN A 209 8.50 -1.78 -10.88
N TRP A 210 7.85 -0.84 -10.19
CA TRP A 210 6.68 -0.11 -10.67
C TRP A 210 7.06 1.25 -11.27
N VAL A 211 7.98 1.96 -10.62
CA VAL A 211 8.43 3.29 -11.07
C VAL A 211 9.41 3.21 -12.24
N GLY A 212 10.10 2.09 -12.43
CA GLY A 212 11.06 1.91 -13.51
C GLY A 212 12.30 2.80 -13.40
N ASP A 213 12.97 3.01 -14.52
CA ASP A 213 14.22 3.76 -14.65
C ASP A 213 14.04 5.29 -14.76
N GLY A 214 12.85 5.73 -15.19
CA GLY A 214 12.49 7.15 -15.29
C GLY A 214 11.71 7.71 -14.10
N GLY A 215 11.48 6.91 -13.05
CA GLY A 215 10.65 7.28 -11.93
C GLY A 215 11.40 7.64 -10.65
N ASP A 216 10.65 7.93 -9.59
CA ASP A 216 11.16 8.32 -8.28
C ASP A 216 10.28 7.76 -7.16
N ILE A 217 10.81 7.72 -5.94
CA ILE A 217 10.14 7.15 -4.78
C ILE A 217 10.27 8.12 -3.60
N ILE A 218 9.14 8.41 -2.95
CA ILE A 218 9.08 9.02 -1.62
C ILE A 218 8.83 7.88 -0.63
N GLY A 219 9.89 7.51 0.08
CA GLY A 219 9.87 6.48 1.11
C GLY A 219 10.87 6.80 2.22
N ILE A 220 11.02 5.90 3.18
CA ILE A 220 11.85 6.10 4.37
C ILE A 220 13.04 5.15 4.35
N THR A 221 14.26 5.70 4.50
CA THR A 221 15.51 4.91 4.52
C THR A 221 16.23 4.95 5.87
N THR A 222 15.57 5.43 6.92
CA THR A 222 16.08 5.49 8.30
C THR A 222 15.02 4.96 9.26
N PHE A 223 15.37 4.71 10.52
CA PHE A 223 14.34 4.51 11.54
C PHE A 223 13.51 5.80 11.73
N GLY A 224 12.34 5.61 12.34
CA GLY A 224 11.41 6.68 12.67
C GLY A 224 11.85 7.53 13.87
N ALA A 225 10.93 8.31 14.42
CA ALA A 225 11.18 9.22 15.53
C ALA A 225 9.98 9.31 16.48
N SER A 226 10.26 9.53 17.76
CA SER A 226 9.23 9.78 18.79
C SER A 226 8.76 11.23 18.72
N ALA A 227 7.67 11.47 17.99
CA ALA A 227 7.00 12.78 17.86
C ALA A 227 5.55 12.58 17.42
N PRO A 228 4.68 13.61 17.50
CA PRO A 228 3.34 13.54 16.93
C PRO A 228 3.36 13.12 15.46
N ALA A 229 2.39 12.30 15.03
CA ALA A 229 2.36 11.73 13.68
C ALA A 229 2.44 12.79 12.56
N SER A 230 1.77 13.92 12.72
CA SER A 230 1.81 15.03 11.75
C SER A 230 3.21 15.63 11.58
N GLU A 231 3.99 15.73 12.67
CA GLU A 231 5.36 16.20 12.63
C GLU A 231 6.26 15.16 11.94
N ASN A 232 6.08 13.87 12.27
CA ASN A 232 6.77 12.79 11.57
C ASN A 232 6.50 12.83 10.06
N PHE A 233 5.24 12.95 9.63
CA PHE A 233 4.91 13.03 8.20
C PHE A 233 5.65 14.18 7.52
N LYS A 234 5.63 15.37 8.13
CA LYS A 234 6.32 16.54 7.60
C LYS A 234 7.84 16.35 7.53
N GLN A 235 8.46 15.88 8.60
CA GLN A 235 9.92 15.70 8.68
C GLN A 235 10.44 14.66 7.69
N TYR A 236 9.67 13.60 7.46
CA TYR A 236 10.02 12.54 6.50
C TYR A 236 9.55 12.85 5.07
N GLY A 237 8.96 14.03 4.82
CA GLY A 237 8.61 14.49 3.48
C GLY A 237 7.28 13.96 2.93
N PHE A 238 6.39 13.43 3.76
CA PHE A 238 5.04 13.02 3.38
C PHE A 238 4.07 14.20 3.44
N THR A 239 4.28 15.16 2.54
CA THR A 239 3.40 16.32 2.35
C THR A 239 2.99 16.47 0.88
N VAL A 240 1.85 17.10 0.63
CA VAL A 240 1.35 17.34 -0.74
C VAL A 240 2.39 18.15 -1.54
N GLU A 241 3.01 19.15 -0.90
CA GLU A 241 4.00 20.02 -1.53
C GLU A 241 5.21 19.23 -2.01
N ASN A 242 5.72 18.28 -1.21
CA ASN A 242 6.85 17.46 -1.61
C ASN A 242 6.47 16.51 -2.77
N VAL A 243 5.29 15.88 -2.72
CA VAL A 243 4.79 15.04 -3.83
C VAL A 243 4.70 15.85 -5.12
N VAL A 244 4.12 17.04 -5.07
CA VAL A 244 4.00 17.96 -6.21
C VAL A 244 5.37 18.38 -6.73
N GLN A 245 6.31 18.72 -5.85
CA GLN A 245 7.68 19.09 -6.25
C GLN A 245 8.40 17.94 -6.97
N ARG A 246 8.32 16.73 -6.42
CA ARG A 246 8.97 15.53 -6.98
C ARG A 246 8.32 15.15 -8.32
N ALA A 247 7.00 15.26 -8.43
CA ALA A 247 6.26 15.06 -9.65
C ALA A 247 6.66 16.04 -10.76
N LYS A 248 6.75 17.34 -10.46
CA LYS A 248 7.20 18.38 -11.41
C LYS A 248 8.59 18.12 -11.96
N LYS A 249 9.52 17.77 -11.07
CA LYS A 249 10.90 17.42 -11.46
C LYS A 249 10.94 16.25 -12.45
N LEU A 250 10.10 15.23 -12.26
CA LEU A 250 10.02 14.07 -13.15
C LEU A 250 9.47 14.42 -14.54
N VAL A 251 8.56 15.39 -14.65
CA VAL A 251 8.01 15.86 -15.94
C VAL A 251 8.82 17.01 -16.56
N GLY A 252 9.92 17.43 -15.93
CA GLY A 252 10.81 18.47 -16.44
C GLY A 252 10.28 19.92 -16.30
N LYS A 253 9.42 20.17 -15.30
CA LYS A 253 8.92 21.51 -14.93
C LYS A 253 9.48 21.95 -13.58
#